data_AF-A0A2J7TCV5-F1
#
_entry.id   AF-A0A2J7TCV5-F1
#
_cell.length_a   1.000
_cell.length_b   1.000
_cell.length_c   1.000
_cell.angle_alpha   90.00
_cell.angle_beta   90.00
_cell.angle_gamma   90.00
#
_symmetry.space_group_name_H-M   'P 1'
#
loop_
_entity.id
_entity.type
_entity.pdbx_description
1 polymer ?
#
loop_
_entity_poly.entity_id
_entity_poly.type
_entity_poly.pdbx_seq_one_letter_code
_entity_poly.pdbx_strand_id
1 'polypeptide(L)'
;MLNSRLSNNGVVKTVLAAIFALAPLPQVAAAAGDKSVNDYPTEARADYVYVCMKTNGESRDSLKRCSCSIDVIASLLPYERYEAAETVSSMNQALGQIGTMFRNSPQAQATSQELRRAQAEAEVRCF
;
A
#
# COMPACT_ATOMS: atom_id res chain seq x y z
N MET A 1 21.63 13.68 48.49
CA MET A 1 21.25 12.55 49.35
C MET A 1 19.79 12.69 49.71
N LEU A 2 19.09 11.57 49.64
CA LEU A 2 17.67 11.36 49.80
C LEU A 2 17.03 12.10 50.98
N ASN A 3 15.85 12.67 50.69
CA ASN A 3 14.58 12.27 51.30
C ASN A 3 14.46 12.47 52.81
N SER A 4 13.56 13.35 53.25
CA SER A 4 12.75 13.08 54.43
C SER A 4 11.62 14.08 54.63
N ARG A 5 10.41 13.51 54.61
CA ARG A 5 9.21 13.92 55.35
C ARG A 5 8.38 14.98 54.63
N LEU A 6 7.46 14.57 53.77
CA LEU A 6 6.08 14.21 54.13
C LEU A 6 5.37 15.30 54.93
N SER A 7 4.22 15.67 54.36
CA SER A 7 2.95 15.78 55.07
C SER A 7 2.43 17.20 55.24
N ASN A 8 1.23 17.35 54.67
CA ASN A 8 0.21 18.31 55.04
C ASN A 8 0.57 19.78 54.91
N ASN A 9 0.12 20.37 53.79
CA ASN A 9 -0.66 21.60 53.86
C ASN A 9 -1.54 21.70 52.62
N GLY A 10 -2.87 21.70 52.82
CA GLY A 10 -3.79 22.31 51.86
C GLY A 10 -4.55 21.39 50.94
N VAL A 11 -5.00 20.22 51.42
CA VAL A 11 -6.40 19.87 51.10
C VAL A 11 -7.24 21.03 51.66
N VAL A 12 -8.27 21.44 50.93
CA VAL A 12 -9.25 22.48 51.32
C VAL A 12 -8.87 23.90 50.87
N LYS A 13 -9.67 24.45 49.93
CA LYS A 13 -9.61 25.78 49.28
C LYS A 13 -8.68 25.78 48.05
N THR A 14 -9.13 25.40 46.87
CA THR A 14 -10.10 26.20 46.11
C THR A 14 -10.76 25.35 45.03
N VAL A 15 -12.01 24.97 45.26
CA VAL A 15 -12.94 24.64 44.19
C VAL A 15 -13.27 25.97 43.51
N LEU A 16 -12.67 26.23 42.35
CA LEU A 16 -13.14 27.23 41.41
C LEU A 16 -13.20 26.56 40.04
N ALA A 17 -14.44 26.36 39.62
CA ALA A 17 -14.86 25.69 38.42
C ALA A 17 -14.15 26.22 37.17
N ALA A 18 -13.50 25.31 36.45
CA ALA A 18 -13.28 25.43 35.03
C ALA A 18 -13.71 24.11 34.39
N ILE A 19 -15.03 23.93 34.33
CA ILE A 19 -15.68 23.00 33.42
C ILE A 19 -15.43 23.58 32.02
N PHE A 20 -14.30 23.26 31.41
CA PHE A 20 -14.11 23.39 29.98
C PHE A 20 -14.34 22.01 29.38
N ALA A 21 -15.42 21.92 28.62
CA ALA A 21 -16.00 20.72 28.06
C ALA A 21 -14.95 19.77 27.46
N LEU A 22 -14.93 18.52 27.96
CA LEU A 22 -14.53 17.38 27.14
C LEU A 22 -15.59 17.22 26.05
N ALA A 23 -15.44 17.96 24.96
CA ALA A 23 -16.12 17.60 23.72
C ALA A 23 -15.45 16.31 23.20
N PRO A 24 -16.19 15.21 22.96
CA PRO A 24 -15.62 14.06 22.30
C PRO A 24 -15.23 14.50 20.89
N LEU A 25 -13.93 14.44 20.57
CA LEU A 25 -13.47 14.50 19.20
C LEU A 25 -14.21 13.40 18.41
N PRO A 26 -14.79 13.70 17.24
CA PRO A 26 -15.32 12.66 16.39
C PRO A 26 -14.14 11.75 16.02
N GLN A 27 -14.14 10.53 16.57
CA GLN A 27 -13.27 9.48 16.08
C GLN A 27 -13.72 9.21 14.65
N VAL A 28 -12.96 9.71 13.68
CA VAL A 28 -13.08 9.26 12.30
C VAL A 28 -12.63 7.80 12.35
N ALA A 29 -13.60 6.90 12.50
CA ALA A 29 -13.36 5.50 12.27
C ALA A 29 -12.84 5.42 10.83
N ALA A 30 -11.54 5.16 10.68
CA ALA A 30 -11.01 4.75 9.41
C ALA A 30 -11.89 3.56 8.99
N ALA A 31 -12.68 3.75 7.94
CA ALA A 31 -13.41 2.65 7.35
C ALA A 31 -12.33 1.64 6.98
N ALA A 32 -12.24 0.56 7.76
CA ALA A 32 -11.55 -0.63 7.32
C ALA A 32 -12.38 -1.14 6.15
N GLY A 33 -12.10 -0.57 4.98
CA GLY A 33 -12.53 -1.12 3.71
C GLY A 33 -12.14 -2.58 3.75
N ASP A 34 -13.11 -3.41 3.40
CA ASP A 34 -12.97 -4.85 3.25
C ASP A 34 -11.57 -5.13 2.67
N LYS A 35 -10.71 -5.78 3.47
CA LYS A 35 -9.35 -6.13 3.06
C LYS A 35 -9.51 -7.14 1.93
N SER A 36 -9.71 -6.64 0.71
CA SER A 36 -9.74 -7.44 -0.49
C SER A 36 -8.50 -8.30 -0.47
N VAL A 37 -8.64 -9.57 -0.85
CA VAL A 37 -7.72 -10.68 -0.61
C VAL A 37 -6.25 -10.46 -1.01
N ASN A 38 -5.82 -9.33 -1.58
CA ASN A 38 -4.47 -8.79 -1.35
C ASN A 38 -4.51 -7.26 -1.09
N ASP A 39 -3.90 -6.83 0.03
CA ASP A 39 -3.87 -5.43 0.49
C ASP A 39 -2.79 -4.63 -0.23
N TYR A 40 -3.02 -4.26 -1.49
CA TYR A 40 -2.12 -3.32 -2.17
C TYR A 40 -2.29 -1.92 -1.56
N PRO A 41 -1.19 -1.24 -1.19
CA PRO A 41 -1.24 0.14 -0.74
C PRO A 41 -1.88 1.07 -1.78
N THR A 42 -2.50 2.16 -1.33
CA THR A 42 -3.26 3.06 -2.21
C THR A 42 -2.34 3.71 -3.25
N GLU A 43 -1.13 4.06 -2.82
CA GLU A 43 -0.06 4.59 -3.68
C GLU A 43 0.31 3.60 -4.79
N ALA A 44 0.48 2.31 -4.49
CA ALA A 44 0.83 1.30 -5.48
C ALA A 44 -0.30 1.14 -6.54
N ARG A 45 -1.55 1.17 -6.09
CA ARG A 45 -2.72 1.14 -6.99
C ARG A 45 -2.76 2.39 -7.88
N ALA A 46 -2.54 3.56 -7.30
CA ALA A 46 -2.57 4.83 -8.01
C ALA A 46 -1.44 4.91 -9.05
N ASP A 47 -0.22 4.50 -8.69
CA ASP A 47 0.94 4.50 -9.57
C ASP A 47 0.74 3.53 -10.74
N TYR A 48 0.24 2.32 -10.48
CA TYR A 48 -0.11 1.37 -11.54
C TYR A 48 -1.12 1.98 -12.52
N VAL A 49 -2.21 2.54 -12.00
CA VAL A 49 -3.28 3.13 -12.83
C VAL A 49 -2.72 4.30 -13.65
N TYR A 50 -1.89 5.15 -13.05
CA TYR A 50 -1.23 6.25 -13.72
C TYR A 50 -0.39 5.77 -14.90
N VAL A 51 0.51 4.80 -14.69
CA VAL A 51 1.36 4.24 -15.76
C VAL A 51 0.52 3.55 -16.84
N CYS A 52 -0.48 2.75 -16.44
CA CYS A 52 -1.39 2.08 -17.37
C CYS A 52 -2.13 3.08 -18.28
N MET A 53 -2.57 4.21 -17.74
CA MET A 53 -3.23 5.25 -18.54
C MET A 53 -2.29 5.89 -19.56
N LYS A 54 -0.99 6.05 -19.25
CA LYS A 54 0.01 6.60 -20.18
C LYS A 54 0.14 5.79 -21.46
N THR A 55 -0.11 4.49 -21.40
CA THR A 55 -0.02 3.60 -22.57
C THR A 55 -1.37 3.33 -23.23
N ASN A 56 -2.49 3.68 -22.58
CA ASN A 56 -3.85 3.36 -23.02
C ASN A 56 -4.75 4.59 -23.28
N GLY A 57 -4.17 5.77 -23.49
CA GLY A 57 -4.89 6.94 -24.02
C GLY A 57 -5.47 7.92 -23.00
N GLU A 58 -5.07 7.84 -21.72
CA GLU A 58 -5.32 8.87 -20.69
C GLU A 58 -6.77 9.41 -20.59
N SER A 59 -7.75 8.54 -20.84
CA SER A 59 -9.17 8.91 -20.82
C SER A 59 -9.87 8.40 -19.57
N ARG A 60 -11.11 8.86 -19.32
CA ARG A 60 -11.96 8.27 -18.26
C ARG A 60 -12.30 6.80 -18.52
N ASP A 61 -12.33 6.36 -19.77
CA ASP A 61 -12.53 4.95 -20.09
C ASP A 61 -11.28 4.15 -19.74
N SER A 62 -10.09 4.64 -20.12
CA SER A 62 -8.81 4.05 -19.75
C SER A 62 -8.65 3.96 -18.23
N LEU A 63 -9.06 4.99 -17.48
CA LEU A 63 -9.09 4.96 -16.01
C LEU A 63 -9.91 3.76 -15.49
N LYS A 64 -11.12 3.54 -16.03
CA LYS A 64 -11.97 2.40 -15.60
C LYS A 64 -11.30 1.05 -15.89
N ARG A 65 -10.74 0.87 -17.08
CA ARG A 65 -10.07 -0.39 -17.47
C ARG A 65 -8.80 -0.62 -16.66
N CYS A 66 -7.96 0.40 -16.49
CA CYS A 66 -6.75 0.33 -15.68
C CYS A 66 -7.04 0.06 -14.20
N SER A 67 -8.09 0.66 -13.62
CA SER A 67 -8.54 0.36 -12.26
C SER A 67 -9.03 -1.09 -12.14
N CYS A 68 -9.84 -1.57 -13.10
CA CYS A 68 -10.24 -2.97 -13.16
C CYS A 68 -9.02 -3.91 -13.21
N SER A 69 -8.02 -3.58 -14.03
CA SER A 69 -6.82 -4.40 -14.20
C SER A 69 -6.05 -4.60 -12.90
N ILE A 70 -5.81 -3.53 -12.13
CA ILE A 70 -5.10 -3.64 -10.86
C ILE A 70 -5.90 -4.41 -9.81
N ASP A 71 -7.23 -4.32 -9.83
CA ASP A 71 -8.08 -5.10 -8.92
C ASP A 71 -8.05 -6.60 -9.26
N VAL A 72 -8.00 -6.95 -10.55
CA VAL A 72 -7.80 -8.34 -10.97
C VAL A 72 -6.43 -8.84 -10.56
N ILE A 73 -5.37 -8.07 -10.81
CA ILE A 73 -4.00 -8.43 -10.40
C ILE A 73 -3.95 -8.64 -8.87
N ALA A 74 -4.47 -7.70 -8.10
CA ALA A 74 -4.56 -7.79 -6.64
C ALA A 74 -5.49 -8.89 -6.14
N SER A 75 -6.32 -9.52 -6.99
CA SER A 75 -7.07 -10.72 -6.60
C SER A 75 -6.28 -12.02 -6.78
N LEU A 76 -5.22 -12.00 -7.59
CA LEU A 76 -4.45 -13.19 -7.99
C LEU A 76 -3.03 -13.22 -7.42
N LEU A 77 -2.48 -12.05 -7.09
CA LEU A 77 -1.09 -11.88 -6.71
C LEU A 77 -0.99 -11.09 -5.39
N PRO A 78 -0.33 -11.62 -4.35
CA PRO A 78 0.01 -10.87 -3.14
C PRO A 78 0.93 -9.69 -3.42
N TYR A 79 0.81 -8.64 -2.61
CA TYR A 79 1.55 -7.40 -2.80
C TYR A 79 3.07 -7.63 -2.74
N GLU A 80 3.55 -8.50 -1.85
CA GLU A 80 4.98 -8.83 -1.75
C GLU A 80 5.51 -9.50 -3.02
N ARG A 81 4.67 -10.27 -3.71
CA ARG A 81 5.01 -10.90 -4.99
C ARG A 81 5.01 -9.90 -6.14
N TYR A 82 4.10 -8.93 -6.09
CA TYR A 82 4.08 -7.81 -7.03
C TYR A 82 5.32 -6.93 -6.90
N GLU A 83 5.68 -6.50 -5.68
CA GLU A 83 6.87 -5.69 -5.42
C GLU A 83 8.16 -6.46 -5.81
N ALA A 84 8.22 -7.77 -5.54
CA ALA A 84 9.31 -8.61 -6.01
C ALA A 84 9.41 -8.63 -7.54
N ALA A 85 8.29 -8.65 -8.25
CA ALA A 85 8.27 -8.61 -9.71
C ALA A 85 8.70 -7.24 -10.27
N GLU A 86 8.32 -6.14 -9.62
CA GLU A 86 8.81 -4.80 -9.96
C GLU A 86 10.33 -4.68 -9.76
N THR A 87 10.83 -5.25 -8.65
CA THR A 87 12.28 -5.33 -8.38
C THR A 87 13.00 -6.10 -9.47
N VAL A 88 12.45 -7.26 -9.87
CA VAL A 88 12.99 -8.05 -10.98
C VAL A 88 12.97 -7.23 -12.28
N SER A 89 11.91 -6.47 -12.56
CA SER A 89 11.82 -5.61 -13.74
C SER A 89 12.90 -4.51 -13.76
N SER A 90 13.18 -3.90 -12.61
CA SER A 90 14.26 -2.93 -12.44
C SER A 90 15.63 -3.57 -12.70
N MET A 91 15.90 -4.73 -12.09
CA MET A 91 17.16 -5.45 -12.27
C MET A 91 17.32 -6.06 -13.66
N ASN A 92 16.23 -6.37 -14.36
CA ASN A 92 16.28 -6.81 -15.75
C ASN A 92 16.82 -5.74 -16.69
N GLN A 93 16.81 -4.46 -16.30
CA GLN A 93 17.42 -3.36 -17.07
C GLN A 93 18.93 -3.23 -16.80
N ALA A 94 19.49 -3.98 -15.85
CA ALA A 94 20.93 -3.97 -15.60
C ALA A 94 21.72 -4.49 -16.82
N LEU A 95 22.81 -3.79 -17.12
CA LEU A 95 23.68 -4.07 -18.26
C LEU A 95 24.81 -5.03 -17.88
N GLY A 96 25.44 -5.64 -18.89
CA GLY A 96 26.60 -6.51 -18.72
C GLY A 96 26.27 -7.93 -18.26
N GLN A 97 27.30 -8.69 -17.89
CA GLN A 97 27.18 -10.11 -17.53
C GLN A 97 26.29 -10.34 -16.30
N ILE A 98 26.33 -9.44 -15.32
CA ILE A 98 25.51 -9.55 -14.09
C ILE A 98 24.02 -9.46 -14.42
N GLY A 99 23.62 -8.50 -15.26
CA GLY A 99 22.22 -8.39 -15.70
C GLY A 99 21.75 -9.62 -16.48
N THR A 100 22.61 -10.19 -17.32
CA THR A 100 22.30 -11.45 -18.04
C THR A 100 22.15 -12.63 -17.10
N MET A 101 23.04 -12.77 -16.11
CA MET A 101 22.93 -13.81 -15.09
C MET A 101 21.65 -13.67 -14.27
N PHE A 102 21.29 -12.45 -13.88
CA PHE A 102 20.06 -12.17 -13.14
C PHE A 102 18.80 -12.56 -13.92
N ARG A 103 18.66 -12.08 -15.17
CA ARG A 103 17.53 -12.39 -16.07
C ARG A 103 17.37 -13.89 -16.33
N ASN A 104 18.49 -14.62 -16.34
CA ASN A 104 18.50 -16.07 -16.56
C ASN A 104 18.32 -16.89 -15.27
N SER A 105 18.24 -16.25 -14.10
CA SER A 105 18.03 -16.97 -12.85
C SER A 105 16.61 -17.57 -12.81
N PRO A 106 16.44 -18.84 -12.35
CA PRO A 106 15.12 -19.46 -12.25
C PRO A 106 14.15 -18.65 -11.37
N GLN A 107 14.67 -18.01 -10.31
CA GLN A 107 13.88 -17.20 -9.41
C GLN A 107 13.33 -15.94 -10.10
N ALA A 108 14.17 -15.17 -10.80
CA ALA A 108 13.71 -13.99 -11.53
C ALA A 108 12.66 -14.35 -12.60
N GLN A 109 12.86 -15.49 -13.27
CA GLN A 109 11.90 -15.99 -14.26
C GLN A 109 10.58 -16.39 -13.62
N ALA A 110 10.59 -17.10 -12.49
CA ALA A 110 9.38 -17.51 -11.78
C ALA A 110 8.57 -16.28 -11.33
N THR A 111 9.21 -15.32 -10.66
CA THR A 111 8.55 -14.07 -10.21
C THR A 111 7.98 -13.29 -11.39
N SER A 112 8.72 -13.17 -12.50
CA SER A 112 8.22 -12.47 -13.70
C SER A 112 7.04 -13.21 -14.35
N GLN A 113 7.03 -14.55 -14.30
CA GLN A 113 5.95 -15.35 -14.87
C GLN A 113 4.65 -15.23 -14.07
N GLU A 114 4.73 -15.19 -12.74
CA GLU A 114 3.56 -15.00 -11.87
C GLU A 114 2.85 -13.68 -12.18
N LEU A 115 3.58 -12.57 -12.24
CA LEU A 115 3.01 -11.27 -12.59
C LEU A 115 2.44 -11.27 -14.02
N ARG A 116 3.15 -11.83 -15.00
CA ARG A 116 2.64 -11.91 -16.39
C ARG A 116 1.35 -12.70 -16.51
N ARG A 117 1.18 -13.78 -15.73
CA ARG A 117 -0.08 -14.54 -15.70
C ARG A 117 -1.23 -13.70 -15.14
N ALA A 118 -1.01 -12.98 -14.04
CA ALA A 118 -2.02 -12.09 -13.47
C ALA A 118 -2.38 -10.94 -14.44
N GLN A 119 -1.40 -10.38 -15.15
CA GLN A 119 -1.61 -9.36 -16.18
C GLN A 119 -2.40 -9.90 -17.38
N ALA A 120 -2.13 -11.13 -17.82
CA ALA A 120 -2.88 -11.74 -18.92
C ALA A 120 -4.36 -11.96 -18.56
N GLU A 121 -4.65 -12.39 -17.32
CA GLU A 121 -6.02 -12.51 -16.83
C GLU A 121 -6.71 -11.14 -16.74
N ALA A 122 -5.99 -10.11 -16.29
CA ALA A 122 -6.49 -8.74 -16.25
C ALA A 122 -6.79 -8.18 -17.65
N GLU A 123 -5.94 -8.46 -18.64
CA GLU A 123 -6.16 -8.07 -20.04
C GLU A 123 -7.48 -8.65 -20.56
N VAL A 124 -7.69 -9.96 -20.42
CA VAL A 124 -8.90 -10.64 -20.92
C VAL A 124 -10.17 -10.13 -20.22
N ARG A 125 -10.08 -9.74 -18.94
CA ARG A 125 -11.25 -9.34 -18.14
C ARG A 125 -11.59 -7.87 -18.24
N CYS A 126 -10.62 -6.99 -18.49
CA CYS A 126 -10.77 -5.56 -18.32
C CYS A 126 -10.53 -4.73 -19.59
N PHE A 127 -9.90 -5.28 -20.62
CA PHE A 127 -9.56 -4.56 -21.85
C PHE A 127 -10.32 -5.06 -23.07
#